data_AF-A0A4Y2HRB2-F1
#
_entry.id   AF-A0A4Y2HRB2-F1
#
_cell.length_a   1.000
_cell.length_b   1.000
_cell.length_c   1.000
_cell.angle_alpha   90.00
_cell.angle_beta   90.00
_cell.angle_gamma   90.00
#
_symmetry.space_group_name_H-M   'P 1'
#
loop_
_entity.id
_entity.type
_entity.pdbx_description
1 polymer ?
#
loop_
_entity_poly.entity_id
_entity_poly.type
_entity_poly.pdbx_seq_one_letter_code
_entity_poly.pdbx_strand_id
1 'polypeptide(L)'
;MKILGVILDDRLNGMAHINYLKDKTGKILNRLTIAKTRKGLSGRVPKALYKRGNEAADRAAKNASERRKIDTYLGAPLRPPRTSLRRLLLSEWQLRWDDDEAKGRFTHNIGRDVKTSRCIDNLYMSQIVSNHGLCPHYLKRFNLRNCNCRCG
;
A
#
# COMPACT_ATOMS: atom_id res chain seq x y z
N MET A 1 5.50 5.33 -3.70
CA MET A 1 6.86 4.77 -3.78
C MET A 1 6.73 3.25 -3.73
N LYS A 2 7.01 2.56 -4.84
CA LYS A 2 6.92 1.08 -4.94
C LYS A 2 8.16 0.48 -4.28
N ILE A 3 7.99 -0.50 -3.40
CA ILE A 3 9.08 -1.36 -2.93
C ILE A 3 8.68 -2.81 -3.27
N LEU A 4 9.41 -3.40 -4.21
CA LEU A 4 9.25 -4.74 -4.77
C LEU A 4 9.42 -5.83 -3.71
N GLY A 5 8.62 -6.91 -3.83
CA GLY A 5 8.96 -8.22 -3.27
C GLY A 5 7.93 -8.90 -2.37
N VAL A 6 6.95 -8.17 -1.84
CA VAL A 6 5.77 -8.78 -1.19
C VAL A 6 4.61 -8.58 -2.15
N ILE A 7 3.97 -9.68 -2.57
CA ILE A 7 2.67 -9.63 -3.23
C ILE A 7 1.66 -9.22 -2.15
N LEU A 8 1.60 -7.93 -1.86
CA LEU A 8 0.39 -7.30 -1.33
C LEU A 8 -0.48 -7.09 -2.57
N ASP A 9 -1.46 -7.99 -2.72
CA ASP A 9 -2.57 -7.96 -3.68
C ASP A 9 -2.79 -6.58 -4.32
N ASP A 10 -2.74 -6.54 -5.66
CA ASP A 10 -2.93 -5.34 -6.47
C ASP A 10 -4.32 -4.74 -6.23
N ARG A 11 -4.41 -3.89 -5.22
CA ARG A 11 -5.40 -2.82 -5.09
C ARG A 11 -6.87 -3.21 -5.26
N LEU A 12 -7.31 -4.25 -4.56
CA LEU A 12 -8.60 -4.12 -3.89
C LEU A 12 -8.38 -3.45 -2.52
N ASN A 13 -7.91 -2.19 -2.56
CA ASN A 13 -8.00 -1.30 -1.41
C ASN A 13 -9.47 -1.39 -0.98
N GLY A 14 -9.78 -1.90 0.21
CA GLY A 14 -11.17 -2.11 0.62
C GLY A 14 -12.05 -0.89 0.30
N MET A 15 -11.51 0.32 0.47
CA MET A 15 -12.14 1.58 0.08
C MET A 15 -12.40 1.76 -1.43
N ALA A 16 -11.50 1.37 -2.32
CA ALA A 16 -11.72 1.44 -3.76
C ALA A 16 -12.84 0.47 -4.20
N HIS A 17 -12.86 -0.73 -3.63
CA HIS A 17 -13.95 -1.70 -3.86
C HIS A 17 -15.28 -1.20 -3.28
N ILE A 18 -15.27 -0.68 -2.04
CA ILE A 18 -16.45 -0.06 -1.41
C ILE A 18 -16.96 1.13 -2.26
N ASN A 19 -16.06 1.97 -2.78
CA ASN A 19 -16.43 3.09 -3.64
C ASN A 19 -17.01 2.61 -4.97
N TYR A 20 -16.44 1.57 -5.58
CA TYR A 20 -16.98 0.93 -6.78
C TYR A 20 -18.38 0.36 -6.54
N LEU A 21 -18.57 -0.37 -5.44
CA LEU A 21 -19.87 -0.93 -5.05
C LEU A 21 -20.89 0.19 -4.78
N LYS A 22 -20.48 1.27 -4.10
CA LYS A 22 -21.31 2.44 -3.84
C LYS A 22 -21.77 3.10 -5.13
N ASP A 23 -20.87 3.36 -6.08
CA ASP A 23 -21.19 3.97 -7.36
C ASP A 23 -22.14 3.08 -8.19
N LYS A 24 -21.83 1.78 -8.27
CA LYS A 24 -22.67 0.81 -8.99
C LYS A 24 -24.07 0.71 -8.39
N THR A 25 -24.16 0.68 -7.06
CA THR A 25 -25.45 0.62 -6.34
C THR A 25 -26.24 1.91 -6.53
N GLY A 26 -25.58 3.07 -6.49
CA GLY A 26 -26.19 4.37 -6.77
C GLY A 26 -26.79 4.45 -8.17
N LYS A 27 -26.06 3.98 -9.19
CA LYS A 27 -26.57 3.91 -10.58
C LYS A 27 -27.82 3.05 -10.71
N ILE A 28 -27.85 1.88 -10.05
CA ILE A 28 -29.02 1.00 -10.04
C ILE A 28 -30.21 1.68 -9.36
N LEU A 29 -29.99 2.28 -8.19
CA LEU A 29 -31.03 2.98 -7.45
C LEU A 29 -31.63 4.13 -8.25
N ASN A 30 -30.80 4.94 -8.91
CA ASN A 30 -31.25 6.02 -9.78
C ASN A 30 -32.13 5.51 -10.93
N ARG A 31 -31.74 4.41 -11.58
CA ARG A 31 -32.55 3.79 -12.64
C ARG A 31 -33.90 3.30 -12.11
N LEU A 32 -33.93 2.67 -10.93
CA LEU A 32 -35.17 2.22 -10.29
C LEU A 32 -36.09 3.40 -9.92
N THR A 33 -35.52 4.51 -9.44
CA THR A 33 -36.26 5.74 -9.13
C THR A 33 -36.87 6.37 -10.37
N ILE A 34 -36.12 6.42 -11.48
CA ILE A 34 -36.62 6.91 -12.78
C ILE A 34 -37.73 5.98 -13.29
N ALA A 35 -37.54 4.66 -13.22
CA ALA A 35 -38.55 3.70 -13.65
C ALA A 35 -39.85 3.83 -12.82
N LYS A 36 -39.72 4.08 -11.51
CA LYS A 36 -40.85 4.31 -10.61
C LYS A 36 -41.63 5.59 -10.96
N THR A 37 -40.92 6.69 -11.24
CA THR A 37 -41.54 8.00 -11.47
C THR A 37 -42.03 8.21 -12.90
N ARG A 38 -41.31 7.70 -13.91
CA ARG A 38 -41.57 7.98 -15.33
C ARG A 38 -42.07 6.80 -16.15
N LYS A 39 -41.96 5.57 -15.64
CA LYS A 39 -42.31 4.35 -16.38
C LYS A 39 -43.33 3.46 -15.66
N GLY A 40 -43.95 3.95 -14.59
CA GLY A 40 -45.01 3.24 -13.88
C GLY A 40 -44.56 2.02 -13.07
N LEU A 41 -43.26 1.90 -12.76
CA LEU A 41 -42.77 0.79 -11.93
C LEU A 41 -43.40 0.87 -10.53
N SER A 42 -44.10 -0.19 -10.12
CA SER A 42 -44.72 -0.26 -8.80
C SER A 42 -43.69 -0.09 -7.68
N GLY A 43 -43.99 0.76 -6.71
CA GLY A 43 -43.16 0.96 -5.51
C GLY A 43 -42.94 -0.31 -4.69
N ARG A 44 -43.74 -1.37 -4.91
CA ARG A 44 -43.55 -2.69 -4.30
C ARG A 44 -42.28 -3.38 -4.80
N VAL A 45 -41.86 -3.14 -6.04
CA VAL A 45 -40.70 -3.82 -6.65
C VAL A 45 -39.38 -3.38 -6.01
N PRO A 46 -39.05 -2.08 -5.88
CA PRO A 46 -37.86 -1.65 -5.14
C PRO A 46 -37.85 -2.13 -3.68
N LYS A 47 -39.02 -2.12 -3.02
CA LYS A 47 -39.17 -2.58 -1.63
C LYS A 47 -38.86 -4.08 -1.49
N ALA A 48 -39.31 -4.90 -2.43
CA ALA A 48 -39.01 -6.33 -2.45
C ALA A 48 -37.53 -6.62 -2.73
N LEU A 49 -36.91 -5.87 -3.66
CA LEU A 49 -35.48 -5.98 -3.95
C LEU A 49 -34.62 -5.62 -2.72
N TYR A 50 -34.98 -4.54 -2.02
CA TYR A 50 -34.30 -4.14 -0.79
C TYR A 50 -34.40 -5.23 0.28
N LYS A 51 -35.59 -5.79 0.51
CA LYS A 51 -35.81 -6.88 1.48
C LYS A 51 -34.96 -8.10 1.15
N ARG A 52 -35.00 -8.58 -0.10
CA ARG A 52 -34.21 -9.75 -0.52
C ARG A 52 -32.69 -9.50 -0.43
N GLY A 53 -32.24 -8.29 -0.74
CA GLY A 53 -30.85 -7.89 -0.59
C GLY A 53 -30.38 -7.95 0.86
N ASN A 54 -31.16 -7.40 1.79
CA ASN A 54 -30.85 -7.46 3.22
C ASN A 54 -30.85 -8.90 3.75
N GLU A 55 -31.84 -9.72 3.36
CA GLU A 55 -31.88 -11.14 3.75
C GLU A 55 -30.66 -11.92 3.22
N ALA A 56 -30.17 -11.60 2.02
CA ALA A 56 -28.96 -12.21 1.47
C ALA A 56 -27.69 -11.77 2.21
N ALA A 57 -27.59 -10.48 2.56
CA ALA A 57 -26.49 -9.95 3.34
C ALA A 57 -26.44 -10.56 4.76
N ASP A 58 -27.59 -10.68 5.42
CA ASP A 58 -27.71 -11.28 6.75
C ASP A 58 -27.31 -12.77 6.74
N ARG A 59 -27.76 -13.53 5.74
CA ARG A 59 -27.30 -14.91 5.53
C ARG A 59 -25.78 -14.99 5.34
N ALA A 60 -25.20 -14.08 4.56
CA ALA A 60 -23.74 -14.05 4.35
C ALA A 60 -23.00 -13.73 5.65
N ALA A 61 -23.48 -12.78 6.44
CA ALA A 61 -22.92 -12.42 7.75
C ALA A 61 -23.01 -13.59 8.75
N LYS A 62 -24.17 -14.26 8.82
CA LYS A 62 -24.38 -15.43 9.66
C LYS A 62 -23.45 -16.58 9.27
N ASN A 63 -23.38 -16.90 7.98
CA ASN A 63 -22.47 -17.93 7.47
C ASN A 63 -21.00 -17.60 7.77
N ALA A 64 -20.60 -16.33 7.71
CA ALA A 64 -19.26 -15.91 8.09
C ALA A 64 -19.01 -16.05 9.60
N SER A 65 -20.02 -15.76 10.44
CA SER A 65 -19.91 -15.88 11.90
C SER A 65 -19.83 -17.32 12.41
N GLU A 66 -20.44 -18.26 11.68
CA GLU A 66 -20.47 -19.69 12.04
C GLU A 66 -19.22 -20.44 11.57
N ARG A 67 -18.37 -19.82 10.73
CA ARG A 67 -17.11 -20.42 10.27
C ARG A 67 -16.10 -20.46 11.43
N ARG A 68 -15.77 -21.67 11.90
CA ARG A 68 -14.70 -21.90 12.89
C ARG A 68 -13.29 -21.63 12.38
N LYS A 69 -13.08 -21.64 11.05
CA LYS A 69 -11.77 -21.49 10.41
C LYS A 69 -11.67 -20.09 9.79
N ILE A 70 -10.62 -19.36 10.18
CA ILE A 70 -10.28 -18.07 9.56
C ILE A 70 -9.77 -18.38 8.14
N ASP A 71 -10.46 -17.87 7.11
CA ASP A 71 -10.14 -18.15 5.70
C ASP A 71 -8.77 -17.58 5.27
N THR A 72 -8.28 -16.55 5.96
CA THR A 72 -6.97 -15.94 5.70
C THR A 72 -6.17 -15.79 7.00
N TYR A 73 -5.24 -16.72 7.25
CA TYR A 73 -4.27 -16.56 8.32
C TYR A 73 -3.22 -15.52 7.87
N LEU A 74 -3.35 -14.27 8.33
CA LEU A 74 -2.46 -13.16 7.96
C LEU A 74 -1.02 -13.29 8.52
N GLY A 75 -0.60 -14.47 8.98
CA GLY A 75 0.73 -14.73 9.55
C GLY A 75 1.02 -13.99 10.87
N ALA A 76 0.16 -13.04 11.25
CA ALA A 76 0.30 -12.21 12.43
C ALA A 76 -1.04 -12.15 13.19
N PRO A 77 -1.01 -12.04 14.53
CA PRO A 77 -2.22 -11.85 15.32
C PRO A 77 -3.03 -10.65 14.81
N LEU A 78 -4.35 -10.67 14.95
CA LEU A 78 -5.26 -9.54 14.63
C LEU A 78 -4.81 -8.20 15.25
N ARG A 79 -4.05 -8.27 16.35
CA ARG A 79 -3.28 -7.17 16.93
C ARG A 79 -1.91 -7.72 17.33
N PRO A 80 -0.90 -7.69 16.45
CA PRO A 80 0.43 -8.08 16.86
C PRO A 80 0.87 -7.09 17.94
N PRO A 81 1.58 -7.53 18.99
CA PRO A 81 2.37 -6.60 19.79
C PRO A 81 3.20 -5.74 18.84
N ARG A 82 3.22 -4.42 19.06
CA ARG A 82 3.95 -3.47 18.17
C ARG A 82 5.39 -3.94 17.89
N THR A 83 6.01 -4.58 18.87
CA THR A 83 7.33 -5.20 18.80
C THR A 83 7.43 -6.31 17.74
N SER A 84 6.43 -7.19 17.64
CA SER A 84 6.41 -8.31 16.69
C SER A 84 6.30 -7.81 15.25
N LEU A 85 5.42 -6.84 15.00
CA LEU A 85 5.29 -6.22 13.68
C LEU A 85 6.56 -5.47 13.28
N ARG A 86 7.13 -4.71 14.22
CA ARG A 86 8.40 -4.00 14.01
C ARG A 86 9.54 -4.95 13.66
N ARG A 87 9.62 -6.11 14.33
CA ARG A 87 10.64 -7.13 14.05
C ARG A 87 10.49 -7.73 12.65
N LEU A 88 9.26 -8.08 12.26
CA LEU A 88 8.98 -8.61 10.92
C LEU A 88 9.32 -7.59 9.82
N LEU A 89 8.90 -6.34 10.00
CA LEU A 89 9.21 -5.26 9.06
C LEU A 89 10.73 -5.01 8.93
N LEU A 90 11.45 -5.00 10.05
CA LEU A 90 12.90 -4.83 10.02
C LEU A 90 13.62 -6.01 9.37
N SER A 91 13.16 -7.23 9.61
CA SER A 91 13.70 -8.43 8.96
C SER A 91 13.50 -8.40 7.44
N GLU A 92 12.29 -8.07 6.98
CA GLU A 92 11.99 -7.94 5.56
C GLU A 92 12.80 -6.80 4.91
N TRP A 93 12.93 -5.67 5.61
CA TRP A 93 13.73 -4.55 5.11
C TRP A 93 15.22 -4.92 5.04
N GLN A 94 15.76 -5.65 6.01
CA GLN A 94 17.14 -6.14 5.98
C GLN A 94 17.39 -7.07 4.78
N LEU A 95 16.49 -8.02 4.52
CA LEU A 95 16.60 -8.92 3.36
C LEU A 95 16.70 -8.15 2.04
N ARG A 96 15.85 -7.12 1.86
CA ARG A 96 15.89 -6.26 0.67
C ARG A 96 17.11 -5.34 0.64
N TRP A 97 17.63 -4.98 1.81
CA TRP A 97 18.82 -4.14 1.90
C TRP A 97 20.06 -4.92 1.47
N ASP A 98 20.14 -6.19 1.83
CA ASP A 98 21.25 -7.09 1.48
C ASP A 98 21.23 -7.55 0.03
N ASP A 99 20.08 -7.47 -0.63
CA ASP A 99 19.94 -7.77 -2.07
C ASP A 99 20.88 -6.91 -2.93
N ASP A 100 21.68 -7.57 -3.78
CA ASP A 100 22.75 -6.96 -4.58
C ASP A 100 22.23 -6.39 -5.91
N GLU A 101 20.99 -6.69 -6.30
CA GLU A 101 20.37 -6.18 -7.54
C GLU A 101 19.91 -4.70 -7.44
N ALA A 102 19.98 -4.09 -6.24
CA ALA A 102 19.47 -2.75 -5.99
C ALA A 102 20.49 -1.62 -6.18
N LYS A 103 20.02 -0.45 -6.63
CA LYS A 103 20.79 0.80 -6.58
C LYS A 103 21.07 1.19 -5.12
N GLY A 104 22.29 1.63 -4.80
CA GLY A 104 22.65 2.11 -3.45
C GLY A 104 23.64 1.24 -2.67
N ARG A 105 24.37 0.32 -3.34
CA ARG A 105 25.38 -0.54 -2.72
C ARG A 105 26.51 0.21 -2.00
N PHE A 106 26.84 1.42 -2.46
CA PHE A 106 27.75 2.29 -1.72
C PHE A 106 27.24 2.60 -0.31
N THR A 107 25.96 3.00 -0.19
CA THR A 107 25.30 3.27 1.09
C THR A 107 25.18 2.00 1.94
N HIS A 108 24.90 0.85 1.31
CA HIS A 108 24.89 -0.46 1.99
C HIS A 108 26.25 -0.80 2.61
N ASN A 109 27.34 -0.60 1.87
CA ASN A 109 28.68 -0.87 2.39
C ASN A 109 29.05 -0.02 3.61
N ILE A 110 28.53 1.22 3.70
CA ILE A 110 28.68 2.09 4.88
C ILE A 110 27.80 1.62 6.04
N GLY A 111 26.59 1.17 5.74
CA GLY A 111 25.58 0.82 6.73
C GLY A 111 24.91 -0.51 6.44
N ARG A 112 25.62 -1.62 6.68
CA ARG A 112 25.16 -2.99 6.34
C ARG A 112 23.87 -3.40 7.04
N ASP A 113 23.66 -2.92 8.26
CA ASP A 113 22.43 -3.20 9.00
C ASP A 113 21.39 -2.09 8.84
N VAL A 114 20.13 -2.48 8.73
CA VAL A 114 18.95 -1.63 8.85
C VAL A 114 18.70 -1.33 10.33
N LYS A 115 18.80 -0.06 10.70
CA LYS A 115 18.53 0.41 12.08
C LYS A 115 17.62 1.62 12.05
N THR A 116 16.48 1.56 12.74
CA THR A 116 15.56 2.70 12.86
C THR A 116 16.13 3.86 13.69
N SER A 117 17.19 3.60 14.46
CA SER A 117 17.89 4.62 15.26
C SER A 117 18.94 5.37 14.44
N ARG A 118 19.27 4.92 13.22
CA ARG A 118 20.26 5.58 12.38
C ARG A 118 19.65 6.83 11.76
N CYS A 119 20.04 7.99 12.26
CA CYS A 119 19.72 9.28 11.68
C CYS A 119 20.95 9.83 10.93
N ILE A 120 20.74 10.40 9.74
CA ILE A 120 21.74 11.16 9.00
C ILE A 120 21.19 12.57 8.88
N ASP A 121 21.54 13.41 9.84
CA ASP A 121 21.04 14.79 9.98
C ASP A 121 22.02 15.85 9.45
N ASN A 122 23.26 15.45 9.15
CA ASN A 122 24.28 16.33 8.61
C ASN A 122 24.31 16.31 7.07
N LEU A 123 24.35 17.50 6.45
CA LEU A 123 24.39 17.69 5.00
C LEU A 123 25.56 16.96 4.32
N TYR A 124 26.76 17.09 4.89
CA TYR A 124 27.97 16.43 4.37
C TYR A 124 27.88 14.91 4.52
N MET A 125 27.31 14.43 5.62
CA MET A 125 27.10 12.99 5.81
C MET A 125 26.09 12.42 4.80
N SER A 126 25.00 13.14 4.53
CA SER A 126 24.01 12.77 3.48
C SER A 126 24.65 12.73 2.09
N GLN A 127 25.53 13.68 1.80
CA GLN A 127 26.34 13.73 0.58
C GLN A 127 27.28 12.54 0.43
N ILE A 128 28.02 12.20 1.51
CA ILE A 128 28.90 11.04 1.54
C ILE A 128 28.08 9.78 1.36
N VAL A 129 27.09 9.50 2.21
CA VAL A 129 26.37 8.22 2.21
C VAL A 129 25.60 7.95 0.93
N SER A 130 25.10 8.98 0.26
CA SER A 130 24.38 8.84 -1.01
C SER A 130 25.31 8.77 -2.22
N ASN A 131 26.63 8.90 -2.01
CA ASN A 131 27.64 9.01 -3.06
C ASN A 131 27.34 10.16 -4.04
N HIS A 132 26.69 11.23 -3.55
CA HIS A 132 26.30 12.43 -4.30
C HIS A 132 26.96 13.68 -3.72
N GLY A 133 28.16 13.53 -3.16
CA GLY A 133 28.87 14.65 -2.55
C GLY A 133 29.27 15.73 -3.54
N LEU A 134 29.98 16.73 -3.02
CA LEU A 134 30.58 17.83 -3.80
C LEU A 134 31.72 17.37 -4.72
N CYS A 135 31.72 16.08 -5.10
CA CYS A 135 32.50 15.49 -6.17
C CYS A 135 32.33 16.36 -7.42
N PRO A 136 33.43 16.89 -7.99
CA PRO A 136 33.30 17.80 -9.11
C PRO A 136 32.68 17.15 -10.36
N HIS A 137 32.84 15.84 -10.52
CA HIS A 137 32.15 15.07 -11.55
C HIS A 137 30.62 15.03 -11.35
N TYR A 138 30.13 14.82 -10.11
CA TYR A 138 28.69 14.88 -9.80
C TYR A 138 28.13 16.29 -10.03
N LEU A 139 28.81 17.32 -9.53
CA LEU A 139 28.38 18.71 -9.70
C LEU A 139 28.33 19.14 -11.17
N LYS A 140 29.27 18.67 -12.00
CA LYS A 140 29.26 18.91 -13.44
C LYS A 140 28.14 18.15 -14.16
N ARG A 141 27.93 16.87 -13.83
CA ARG A 141 26.85 16.04 -14.43
C ARG A 141 25.47 16.68 -14.28
N PHE A 142 25.21 17.32 -13.15
CA PHE A 142 23.93 17.99 -12.86
C PHE A 142 23.97 19.51 -13.09
N ASN A 143 25.03 20.02 -13.72
CA ASN A 143 25.21 21.44 -14.05
C ASN A 143 25.10 22.39 -12.84
N LEU A 144 25.50 21.91 -11.66
CA LEU A 144 25.48 22.66 -10.40
C LEU A 144 26.76 23.49 -10.20
N ARG A 145 27.87 23.11 -10.84
CA ARG A 145 29.13 23.86 -10.84
C ARG A 145 29.94 23.55 -12.09
N ASN A 146 30.54 24.57 -12.69
CA ASN A 146 31.39 24.41 -13.85
C ASN A 146 32.83 24.06 -13.41
N CYS A 147 33.14 22.76 -13.35
CA CYS A 147 34.45 22.26 -12.95
C CYS A 147 34.97 21.22 -13.95
N ASN A 148 36.21 21.36 -14.42
CA ASN A 148 36.85 20.46 -15.39
C ASN A 148 37.91 19.52 -14.77
N CYS A 149 37.99 19.38 -13.44
CA CYS A 149 38.92 18.42 -12.84
C CYS A 149 38.55 16.98 -13.22
N ARG A 150 39.57 16.12 -13.38
CA ARG A 150 39.41 14.65 -13.52
C ARG A 150 39.30 13.93 -12.17
N CYS A 151 39.17 14.69 -11.08
CA CYS A 151 39.05 14.18 -9.74
C CYS A 151 37.58 13.77 -9.46
N GLY A 152 37.41 12.57 -8.91
CA GLY A 152 36.17 12.17 -8.25
C GLY A 152 36.07 12.90 -6.92
#